data_AF-A0A803KLK4-F1
#
_entry.id   AF-A0A803KLK4-F1
#
_cell.length_a   1.000
_cell.length_b   1.000
_cell.length_c   1.000
_cell.angle_alpha   90.00
_cell.angle_beta   90.00
_cell.angle_gamma   90.00
#
_symmetry.space_group_name_H-M   'P 1'
#
loop_
_entity.id
_entity.type
_entity.pdbx_description
1 polymer ?
#
loop_
_entity_poly.entity_id
_entity_poly.type
_entity_poly.pdbx_seq_one_letter_code
_entity_poly.pdbx_strand_id
1 'polypeptide(L)'
;MAARSPPSPHPSPPARQLGPRSPRVGRGAEVHAMRSEASGFAGAAREVVADESDKIWVGEEGSGGRRGPGGAAPAHAPLLSAPMGSRRLEGISVEEAMVTRTQLLEEELRSLKEELALCQADKEFVWSLWKRLQVTNPDLTQVVSLVVEREKQKSEAKDRKVLEILQVKDAKIQEFEQRESVLKQEINDLVKRKIVVDEENAFLRKEFSDLEKKFKDKSQEIKDTKQCVQNKEEQNRLVIKNLEEENKKLSTRCTDLLNDLEKLRKQEAHLRKEKYSTDAKIKAFEDNLIEARKEVEVSQSKYNALSLQLSNKQTELIQKDMDITLVRKELQELQNLYKQNSTHTAQQAELIQQLQVLNMDTQKVLRNQEDVHTAESISYQKVCFYSVIKM
;
A
#
# COMPACT_ATOMS: atom_id res chain seq x y z
N MET A 1 -21.61 22.76 -39.86
CA MET A 1 -21.36 23.06 -38.42
C MET A 1 -21.15 21.72 -37.73
N ALA A 2 -20.03 21.33 -37.12
CA ALA A 2 -18.90 22.06 -36.57
C ALA A 2 -17.59 21.38 -37.01
N ALA A 3 -16.56 22.19 -37.28
CA ALA A 3 -15.21 21.74 -37.56
C ALA A 3 -14.50 21.37 -36.26
N ARG A 4 -13.81 20.22 -36.24
CA ARG A 4 -12.78 19.91 -35.23
C ARG A 4 -11.47 19.64 -35.95
N SER A 5 -10.52 20.52 -35.66
CA SER A 5 -9.15 20.53 -36.15
C SER A 5 -8.36 19.29 -35.69
N PRO A 6 -7.36 18.84 -36.46
CA PRO A 6 -6.42 17.81 -36.03
C PRO A 6 -5.38 18.39 -35.05
N PRO A 7 -4.82 17.56 -34.13
CA PRO A 7 -3.82 18.02 -33.18
C PRO A 7 -2.43 18.14 -33.83
N SER A 8 -1.72 19.21 -33.46
CA SER A 8 -0.35 19.54 -33.86
C SER A 8 0.67 18.52 -33.31
N PRO A 9 1.79 18.28 -34.03
CA PRO A 9 2.84 17.37 -33.59
C PRO A 9 3.74 17.98 -32.51
N HIS A 10 4.17 17.16 -31.56
CA HIS A 10 5.13 17.49 -30.50
C HIS A 10 6.49 17.96 -31.06
N PRO A 11 7.19 18.88 -30.39
CA PRO A 11 8.52 19.30 -30.80
C PRO A 11 9.59 18.24 -30.47
N SER A 12 10.47 18.02 -31.44
CA SER A 12 11.68 17.19 -31.33
C SER A 12 12.68 17.77 -30.33
N PRO A 13 13.39 16.94 -29.53
CA PRO A 13 14.49 17.42 -28.69
C PRO A 13 15.75 17.71 -29.54
N PRO A 14 16.58 18.70 -29.17
CA PRO A 14 17.74 19.06 -29.94
C PRO A 14 18.88 18.04 -29.80
N ALA A 15 19.61 17.87 -30.91
CA ALA A 15 20.75 16.98 -31.02
C ALA A 15 22.01 17.54 -30.32
N ARG A 16 22.61 16.70 -29.48
CA ARG A 16 24.04 16.34 -29.42
C ARG A 16 25.05 17.45 -29.08
N GLN A 17 25.76 17.30 -27.96
CA GLN A 17 27.23 17.36 -27.97
C GLN A 17 27.83 16.30 -27.06
N LEU A 18 28.63 15.43 -27.69
CA LEU A 18 29.52 14.47 -27.06
C LEU A 18 30.80 15.22 -26.66
N GLY A 19 31.02 15.39 -25.36
CA GLY A 19 32.28 15.86 -24.81
C GLY A 19 33.27 14.70 -24.60
N PRO A 20 34.58 14.90 -24.82
CA PRO A 20 35.57 13.84 -24.82
C PRO A 20 35.97 13.38 -23.42
N ARG A 21 36.12 12.05 -23.36
CA ARG A 21 36.81 11.18 -22.41
C ARG A 21 38.04 11.83 -21.74
N SER A 22 38.16 11.69 -20.42
CA SER A 22 39.42 11.76 -19.69
C SER A 22 39.44 10.72 -18.55
N PRO A 23 40.63 10.24 -18.14
CA PRO A 23 40.80 8.87 -17.67
C PRO A 23 40.58 8.71 -16.16
N ARG A 24 40.15 7.50 -15.82
CA ARG A 24 40.13 6.94 -14.46
C ARG A 24 41.55 6.98 -13.86
N VAL A 25 41.66 7.52 -12.64
CA VAL A 25 42.65 7.07 -11.65
C VAL A 25 41.86 6.58 -10.45
N GLY A 26 41.79 5.26 -10.32
CA GLY A 26 41.20 4.59 -9.18
C GLY A 26 42.11 4.70 -7.97
N ARG A 27 41.50 4.98 -6.82
CA ARG A 27 42.09 4.89 -5.50
C ARG A 27 41.73 3.50 -4.92
N GLY A 28 42.73 2.77 -4.45
CA GLY A 28 42.63 2.04 -3.18
C GLY A 28 42.54 0.50 -3.18
N ALA A 29 43.14 -0.03 -2.11
CA ALA A 29 43.09 -1.39 -1.54
C ALA A 29 44.03 -2.44 -2.19
N GLU A 30 44.82 -3.25 -1.47
CA GLU A 30 44.97 -3.51 -0.03
C GLU A 30 46.25 -4.36 0.17
N VAL A 31 46.87 -4.21 1.35
CA VAL A 31 47.45 -5.25 2.24
C VAL A 31 48.39 -6.31 1.65
N HIS A 32 49.63 -6.37 2.17
CA HIS A 32 50.14 -7.58 2.83
C HIS A 32 51.37 -7.29 3.70
N ALA A 33 51.40 -8.00 4.82
CA ALA A 33 52.36 -7.98 5.91
C ALA A 33 53.78 -8.44 5.52
N MET A 34 54.78 -8.07 6.34
CA MET A 34 55.50 -9.00 7.24
C MET A 34 56.93 -8.50 7.57
N ARG A 35 57.27 -8.64 8.87
CA ARG A 35 58.57 -9.04 9.48
C ARG A 35 59.58 -8.02 10.02
N SER A 36 59.73 -8.13 11.36
CA SER A 36 60.95 -8.33 12.19
C SER A 36 62.04 -7.24 12.25
N GLU A 37 62.25 -6.65 13.44
CA GLU A 37 63.30 -6.97 14.46
C GLU A 37 64.52 -6.03 14.25
N ALA A 38 65.27 -5.51 15.24
CA ALA A 38 65.30 -5.60 16.69
C ALA A 38 66.25 -4.49 17.21
N SER A 39 66.33 -4.36 18.55
CA SER A 39 67.41 -3.73 19.33
C SER A 39 67.35 -2.20 19.46
N GLY A 40 67.51 -1.57 20.63
CA GLY A 40 67.94 -2.10 21.92
C GLY A 40 67.86 -1.02 23.02
N PHE A 41 67.77 -1.53 24.24
CA PHE A 41 67.64 -0.85 25.53
C PHE A 41 68.80 0.07 25.94
N ALA A 42 68.48 1.14 26.67
CA ALA A 42 69.00 1.51 28.00
C ALA A 42 68.28 2.82 28.41
N GLY A 43 67.46 2.93 29.47
CA GLY A 43 67.67 2.53 30.87
C GLY A 43 68.24 3.76 31.63
N ALA A 44 67.85 4.17 32.83
CA ALA A 44 66.75 3.89 33.76
C ALA A 44 66.90 4.95 34.88
N ALA A 45 65.80 5.35 35.54
CA ALA A 45 65.67 5.76 36.96
C ALA A 45 64.46 6.73 37.09
N ARG A 46 63.29 6.27 37.57
CA ARG A 46 62.86 6.22 39.00
C ARG A 46 62.74 7.63 39.61
N GLU A 47 61.68 8.03 40.31
CA GLU A 47 60.46 7.39 40.82
C GLU A 47 59.61 8.51 41.49
N VAL A 48 58.29 8.27 41.61
CA VAL A 48 57.47 8.54 42.82
C VAL A 48 56.98 9.97 43.14
N VAL A 49 55.65 10.07 43.02
CA VAL A 49 54.64 10.55 43.98
C VAL A 49 54.16 12.01 43.93
N ALA A 50 52.82 12.08 43.91
CA ALA A 50 51.93 13.21 44.02
C ALA A 50 52.03 13.91 45.39
N ASP A 51 51.70 15.20 45.46
CA ASP A 51 50.59 15.68 46.31
C ASP A 51 50.24 17.16 46.06
N GLU A 52 49.03 17.50 46.52
CA GLU A 52 48.38 18.80 46.69
C GLU A 52 49.24 20.01 47.10
N SER A 53 48.83 21.21 46.69
CA SER A 53 48.33 22.29 47.59
C SER A 53 48.57 23.70 47.04
N ASP A 54 47.53 24.52 47.15
CA ASP A 54 47.53 25.98 47.02
C ASP A 54 48.57 26.67 47.94
N LYS A 55 49.18 27.77 47.46
CA LYS A 55 49.05 29.12 48.06
C LYS A 55 49.99 30.15 47.42
N ILE A 56 49.39 31.30 47.17
CA ILE A 56 49.97 32.63 46.94
C ILE A 56 50.98 32.97 48.04
N TRP A 57 52.14 33.56 47.70
CA TRP A 57 52.76 34.70 48.41
C TRP A 57 53.77 35.44 47.54
N VAL A 58 53.72 36.76 47.66
CA VAL A 58 54.64 37.79 47.17
C VAL A 58 55.94 37.74 47.97
N GLY A 59 57.08 38.00 47.32
CA GLY A 59 58.38 38.20 47.98
C GLY A 59 59.42 38.76 47.01
N GLU A 60 60.00 39.88 47.42
CA GLU A 60 60.91 40.78 46.71
C GLU A 60 62.39 40.32 46.76
N GLU A 61 63.24 41.02 45.99
CA GLU A 61 64.73 41.01 45.97
C GLU A 61 65.43 39.76 45.41
N GLY A 62 66.47 39.84 44.56
CA GLY A 62 67.25 40.95 44.04
C GLY A 62 68.59 40.46 43.46
N SER A 63 69.34 41.41 42.90
CA SER A 63 70.81 41.48 42.82
C SER A 63 71.55 41.15 41.51
N GLY A 64 72.15 42.22 40.96
CA GLY A 64 73.55 42.28 40.52
C GLY A 64 73.76 42.47 39.01
N GLY A 65 74.37 43.53 38.47
CA GLY A 65 75.06 44.69 39.04
C GLY A 65 76.41 44.95 38.36
N ARG A 66 76.71 46.24 38.12
CA ARG A 66 78.03 46.92 37.89
C ARG A 66 78.50 47.07 36.42
N ARG A 67 79.18 48.16 36.00
CA ARG A 67 79.76 49.35 36.69
C ARG A 67 80.11 50.45 35.65
N GLY A 68 80.05 51.73 36.05
CA GLY A 68 80.72 52.90 35.41
C GLY A 68 82.25 52.93 35.68
N PRO A 69 82.98 54.08 35.55
CA PRO A 69 82.85 55.27 36.42
C PRO A 69 83.13 56.63 35.69
N GLY A 70 82.77 57.84 36.19
CA GLY A 70 83.32 58.63 37.31
C GLY A 70 84.12 59.83 36.75
N GLY A 71 84.14 61.08 37.26
CA GLY A 71 83.54 61.76 38.41
C GLY A 71 84.10 63.21 38.53
N ALA A 72 83.84 63.85 39.67
CA ALA A 72 84.47 65.03 40.30
C ALA A 72 83.75 66.41 40.24
N ALA A 73 83.35 66.85 41.44
CA ALA A 73 82.99 68.22 41.87
C ALA A 73 84.26 69.05 42.20
N PRO A 74 84.23 70.36 42.57
CA PRO A 74 83.79 70.75 43.92
C PRO A 74 83.23 72.19 44.13
N ALA A 75 82.74 72.40 45.37
CA ALA A 75 82.93 73.56 46.25
C ALA A 75 81.79 74.59 46.49
N HIS A 76 81.67 74.91 47.79
CA HIS A 76 80.70 75.72 48.54
C HIS A 76 80.84 77.24 48.36
N ALA A 77 79.75 77.99 48.61
CA ALA A 77 79.71 79.27 49.36
C ALA A 77 78.25 79.79 49.56
N PRO A 78 77.97 80.68 50.53
CA PRO A 78 76.76 80.65 51.37
C PRO A 78 75.73 81.75 51.05
N LEU A 79 74.43 81.49 51.32
CA LEU A 79 73.39 82.53 51.33
C LEU A 79 72.86 82.77 52.76
N LEU A 80 73.48 83.78 53.35
CA LEU A 80 72.88 84.88 54.12
C LEU A 80 71.46 84.68 54.66
N SER A 81 71.38 84.55 55.98
CA SER A 81 70.22 84.84 56.82
C SER A 81 69.97 86.35 56.96
N ALA A 82 68.70 86.79 56.84
CA ALA A 82 68.10 87.94 57.56
C ALA A 82 66.57 88.02 57.27
N PRO A 83 65.77 88.75 58.05
CA PRO A 83 65.61 88.71 59.50
C PRO A 83 64.15 88.43 59.91
N MET A 84 63.95 87.83 61.09
CA MET A 84 62.65 87.84 61.77
C MET A 84 62.34 89.23 62.31
N GLY A 85 61.11 89.69 62.02
CA GLY A 85 60.40 90.67 62.84
C GLY A 85 59.97 91.92 62.09
N SER A 86 58.68 92.05 61.80
CA SER A 86 57.98 93.29 62.14
C SER A 86 56.48 93.06 62.32
N ARG A 87 56.01 93.66 63.40
CA ARG A 87 54.68 93.67 63.99
C ARG A 87 53.69 94.39 63.07
N ARG A 88 52.45 93.90 63.05
CA ARG A 88 51.26 94.54 62.46
C ARG A 88 51.22 96.03 62.83
N LEU A 89 51.38 96.92 61.86
CA LEU A 89 51.01 98.34 61.95
C LEU A 89 50.21 98.68 60.69
N GLU A 90 48.88 98.60 60.83
CA GLU A 90 47.93 99.27 59.95
C GLU A 90 48.15 100.79 60.10
N GLY A 91 48.39 101.49 58.98
CA GLY A 91 48.47 102.95 58.99
C GLY A 91 49.40 103.63 57.98
N ILE A 92 49.86 102.96 56.91
CA ILE A 92 50.48 103.64 55.76
C ILE A 92 49.46 103.66 54.62
N SER A 93 49.12 104.85 54.12
CA SER A 93 48.18 105.01 53.00
C SER A 93 48.74 104.31 51.74
N VAL A 94 47.88 103.96 50.77
CA VAL A 94 48.30 103.36 49.49
C VAL A 94 49.41 104.18 48.82
N GLU A 95 49.39 105.50 48.99
CA GLU A 95 50.42 106.42 48.51
C GLU A 95 51.77 106.22 49.24
N GLU A 96 51.77 106.00 50.55
CA GLU A 96 53.01 105.75 51.32
C GLU A 96 53.57 104.34 51.08
N ALA A 97 52.70 103.34 50.85
CA ALA A 97 53.10 102.00 50.43
C ALA A 97 53.67 101.99 49.00
N MET A 98 53.10 102.81 48.10
CA MET A 98 53.68 103.04 46.78
C MET A 98 55.00 103.78 46.88
N VAL A 99 55.10 104.85 47.67
CA VAL A 99 56.35 105.61 47.87
C VAL A 99 57.45 104.73 48.46
N THR A 100 57.16 103.88 49.46
CA THR A 100 58.15 102.96 50.04
C THR A 100 58.58 101.85 49.07
N ARG A 101 57.66 101.30 48.25
CA ARG A 101 58.02 100.37 47.17
C ARG A 101 58.83 101.05 46.08
N THR A 102 58.52 102.31 45.76
CA THR A 102 59.24 103.09 44.76
C THR A 102 60.65 103.40 45.28
N GLN A 103 60.80 103.75 46.56
CA GLN A 103 62.09 103.91 47.22
C GLN A 103 62.91 102.62 47.24
N LEU A 104 62.29 101.47 47.56
CA LEU A 104 62.98 100.17 47.53
C LEU A 104 63.45 99.80 46.12
N LEU A 105 62.61 100.02 45.10
CA LEU A 105 63.01 99.82 43.70
C LEU A 105 64.07 100.82 43.25
N GLU A 106 64.04 102.06 43.74
CA GLU A 106 65.08 103.06 43.49
C GLU A 106 66.40 102.68 44.14
N GLU A 107 66.37 102.08 45.34
CA GLU A 107 67.53 101.52 46.04
C GLU A 107 68.07 100.28 45.32
N GLU A 108 67.24 99.34 44.87
CA GLU A 108 67.65 98.19 44.05
C GLU A 108 68.22 98.63 42.70
N LEU A 109 67.60 99.60 42.02
CA LEU A 109 68.14 100.19 40.80
C LEU A 109 69.47 100.90 41.04
N ARG A 110 69.63 101.54 42.20
CA ARG A 110 70.89 102.17 42.60
C ARG A 110 71.96 101.11 42.86
N SER A 111 71.63 100.05 43.57
CA SER A 111 72.51 98.90 43.82
C SER A 111 72.94 98.21 42.52
N LEU A 112 72.00 97.91 41.61
CA LEU A 112 72.31 97.30 40.32
C LEU A 112 73.15 98.22 39.42
N LYS A 113 72.95 99.55 39.51
CA LYS A 113 73.80 100.53 38.81
C LYS A 113 75.21 100.56 39.38
N GLU A 114 75.35 100.47 40.70
CA GLU A 114 76.64 100.40 41.37
C GLU A 114 77.36 99.08 41.04
N GLU A 115 76.66 97.93 41.05
CA GLU A 115 77.21 96.64 40.63
C GLU A 115 77.62 96.63 39.15
N LEU A 116 76.80 97.21 38.26
CA LEU A 116 77.17 97.35 36.85
C LEU A 116 78.40 98.25 36.69
N ALA A 117 78.48 99.35 37.43
CA ALA A 117 79.63 100.24 37.40
C ALA A 117 80.90 99.53 37.91
N LEU A 118 80.79 98.73 38.97
CA LEU A 118 81.87 97.88 39.48
C LEU A 118 82.30 96.83 38.45
N CYS A 119 81.35 96.11 37.83
CA CYS A 119 81.66 95.13 36.78
C CYS A 119 82.34 95.77 35.56
N GLN A 120 81.91 96.99 35.19
CA GLN A 120 82.55 97.76 34.14
C GLN A 120 83.97 98.16 34.54
N ALA A 121 84.17 98.65 35.76
CA ALA A 121 85.49 98.99 36.29
C ALA A 121 86.42 97.76 36.32
N ASP A 122 85.92 96.60 36.76
CA ASP A 122 86.68 95.34 36.77
C ASP A 122 87.03 94.88 35.35
N LYS A 123 86.09 94.97 34.41
CA LYS A 123 86.36 94.68 32.99
C LYS A 123 87.47 95.58 32.45
N GLU A 124 87.38 96.89 32.67
CA GLU A 124 88.38 97.85 32.19
C GLU A 124 89.72 97.68 32.92
N PHE A 125 89.71 97.29 34.20
CA PHE A 125 90.89 96.97 34.99
C PHE A 125 91.59 95.72 34.44
N VAL A 126 90.87 94.61 34.28
CA VAL A 126 91.40 93.36 33.70
C VAL A 126 91.90 93.60 32.28
N TRP A 127 91.16 94.36 31.48
CA TRP A 127 91.56 94.74 30.13
C TRP A 127 92.86 95.57 30.13
N SER A 128 92.98 96.55 31.01
CA SER A 128 94.17 97.38 31.18
C SER A 128 95.38 96.55 31.64
N LEU A 129 95.16 95.61 32.57
CA LEU A 129 96.18 94.68 33.07
C LEU A 129 96.66 93.76 31.95
N TRP A 130 95.74 93.19 31.16
CA TRP A 130 96.05 92.42 29.96
C TRP A 130 96.83 93.23 28.93
N LYS A 131 96.44 94.50 28.70
CA LYS A 131 97.15 95.37 27.76
C LYS A 131 98.58 95.68 28.22
N ARG A 132 98.78 95.93 29.52
CA ARG A 132 100.12 96.11 30.09
C ARG A 132 100.95 94.84 30.00
N LEU A 133 100.35 93.68 30.29
CA LEU A 133 101.00 92.38 30.14
C LEU A 133 101.44 92.13 28.69
N GLN A 134 100.59 92.48 27.72
CA GLN A 134 100.89 92.38 26.29
C GLN A 134 102.11 93.22 25.87
N VAL A 135 102.27 94.42 26.44
CA VAL A 135 103.41 95.31 26.12
C VAL A 135 104.68 94.89 26.87
N THR A 136 104.56 94.50 28.14
CA THR A 136 105.71 94.16 29.01
C THR A 136 106.24 92.75 28.77
N ASN A 137 105.37 91.80 28.40
CA ASN A 137 105.68 90.40 28.22
C ASN A 137 104.98 89.87 26.95
N PRO A 138 105.49 90.24 25.75
CA PRO A 138 104.91 89.82 24.48
C PRO A 138 104.95 88.29 24.32
N ASP A 139 106.05 87.65 24.74
CA ASP A 139 106.21 86.19 24.65
C ASP A 139 105.18 85.43 25.50
N LEU A 140 104.94 85.87 26.74
CA LEU A 140 103.93 85.28 27.62
C LEU A 140 102.52 85.46 27.04
N THR A 141 102.24 86.63 26.47
CA THR A 141 100.94 86.92 25.83
C THR A 141 100.70 86.07 24.59
N GLN A 142 101.75 85.80 23.81
CA GLN A 142 101.70 84.87 22.69
C GLN A 142 101.40 83.44 23.16
N VAL A 143 102.05 82.97 24.22
CA VAL A 143 101.78 81.66 24.83
C VAL A 143 100.34 81.55 25.32
N VAL A 144 99.84 82.55 26.06
CA VAL A 144 98.43 82.56 26.52
C VAL A 144 97.47 82.54 25.34
N SER A 145 97.73 83.30 24.28
CA SER A 145 96.89 83.32 23.07
C SER A 145 96.83 81.96 22.38
N LEU A 146 97.97 81.26 22.27
CA LEU A 146 98.02 79.90 21.72
C LEU A 146 97.26 78.88 22.59
N VAL A 147 97.30 79.03 23.92
CA VAL A 147 96.53 78.17 24.85
C VAL A 147 95.03 78.40 24.69
N VAL A 148 94.59 79.67 24.63
CA VAL A 148 93.17 80.02 24.42
C VAL A 148 92.69 79.49 23.08
N GLU A 149 93.45 79.67 21.99
CA GLU A 149 93.07 79.15 20.68
C GLU A 149 93.00 77.61 20.70
N ARG A 150 93.94 76.92 21.36
CA ARG A 150 93.89 75.46 21.52
C ARG A 150 92.63 75.00 22.27
N GLU A 151 92.25 75.66 23.36
CA GLU A 151 91.06 75.29 24.12
C GLU A 151 89.77 75.59 23.35
N LYS A 152 89.72 76.71 22.62
CA LYS A 152 88.63 77.00 21.68
C LYS A 152 88.50 75.91 20.61
N GLN A 153 89.60 75.53 19.96
CA GLN A 153 89.58 74.47 18.95
C GLN A 153 89.13 73.12 19.55
N LYS A 154 89.49 72.82 20.80
CA LYS A 154 89.01 71.63 21.51
C LYS A 154 87.51 71.68 21.82
N SER A 155 86.96 72.81 22.27
CA SER A 155 85.53 72.95 22.50
C SER A 155 84.75 72.86 21.18
N GLU A 156 85.19 73.57 20.15
CA GLU A 156 84.58 73.50 18.81
C GLU A 156 84.65 72.09 18.21
N ALA A 157 85.72 71.34 18.45
CA ALA A 157 85.80 69.93 18.03
C ALA A 157 84.82 69.02 18.79
N LYS A 158 84.56 69.29 20.08
CA LYS A 158 83.53 68.56 20.85
C LYS A 158 82.13 68.92 20.36
N ASP A 159 81.85 70.19 20.15
CA ASP A 159 80.55 70.67 19.65
C ASP A 159 80.26 70.09 18.27
N ARG A 160 81.24 70.06 17.36
CA ARG A 160 81.12 69.39 16.06
C ARG A 160 80.76 67.91 16.19
N LYS A 161 81.39 67.17 17.12
CA LYS A 161 81.05 65.76 17.36
C LYS A 161 79.63 65.59 17.92
N VAL A 162 79.20 66.47 18.81
CA VAL A 162 77.82 66.45 19.34
C VAL A 162 76.82 66.70 18.21
N LEU A 163 77.08 67.69 17.35
CA LEU A 163 76.24 67.98 16.20
C LEU A 163 76.19 66.82 15.20
N GLU A 164 77.31 66.16 14.93
CA GLU A 164 77.35 64.96 14.08
C GLU A 164 76.51 63.81 14.68
N ILE A 165 76.62 63.58 15.99
CA ILE A 165 75.81 62.57 16.69
C ILE A 165 74.31 62.92 16.60
N LEU A 166 73.95 64.19 16.79
CA LEU A 166 72.56 64.64 16.68
C LEU A 166 72.02 64.43 15.26
N GLN A 167 72.77 64.82 14.23
CA GLN A 167 72.37 64.60 12.83
C GLN A 167 72.16 63.13 12.50
N VAL A 168 73.06 62.24 12.93
CA VAL A 168 72.91 60.79 12.74
C VAL A 168 71.68 60.26 13.49
N LYS A 169 71.42 60.76 14.71
CA LYS A 169 70.24 60.37 15.49
C LYS A 169 68.95 60.85 14.83
N ASP A 170 68.90 62.09 14.35
CA ASP A 170 67.73 62.65 13.67
C ASP A 170 67.41 61.88 12.39
N ALA A 171 68.44 61.55 11.59
CA ALA A 171 68.27 60.70 10.41
C ALA A 171 67.74 59.30 10.79
N LYS A 172 68.22 58.73 11.92
CA LYS A 172 67.75 57.43 12.38
C LYS A 172 66.31 57.46 12.90
N ILE A 173 65.93 58.53 13.59
CA ILE A 173 64.55 58.75 14.05
C ILE A 173 63.63 58.82 12.83
N GLN A 174 63.99 59.60 11.81
CA GLN A 174 63.21 59.73 10.58
C GLN A 174 63.04 58.37 9.85
N GLU A 175 64.09 57.55 9.78
CA GLU A 175 63.97 56.18 9.23
C GLU A 175 62.99 55.32 10.04
N PHE A 176 62.99 55.40 11.37
CA PHE A 176 62.08 54.63 12.20
C PHE A 176 60.64 55.10 12.05
N GLU A 177 60.40 56.40 11.98
CA GLU A 177 59.06 56.97 11.74
C GLU A 177 58.50 56.53 10.37
N GLN A 178 59.33 56.53 9.33
CA GLN A 178 58.96 56.02 8.01
C GLN A 178 58.59 54.53 8.08
N ARG A 179 59.43 53.69 8.69
CA ARG A 179 59.13 52.26 8.86
C ARG A 179 57.85 52.04 9.67
N GLU A 180 57.63 52.81 10.73
CA GLU A 180 56.43 52.74 11.56
C GLU A 180 55.18 53.09 10.74
N SER A 181 55.25 54.09 9.87
CA SER A 181 54.12 54.47 9.00
C SER A 181 53.76 53.36 8.00
N VAL A 182 54.76 52.72 7.39
CA VAL A 182 54.55 51.59 6.46
C VAL A 182 53.94 50.41 7.19
N LEU A 183 54.50 50.04 8.35
CA LEU A 183 53.97 48.93 9.16
C LEU A 183 52.54 49.21 9.64
N LYS A 184 52.21 50.45 10.04
CA LYS A 184 50.83 50.84 10.39
C LYS A 184 49.87 50.66 9.22
N GLN A 185 50.30 51.00 8.00
CA GLN A 185 49.49 50.79 6.81
C GLN A 185 49.28 49.30 6.50
N GLU A 186 50.35 48.50 6.55
CA GLU A 186 50.29 47.05 6.34
C GLU A 186 49.38 46.35 7.36
N ILE A 187 49.47 46.74 8.64
CA ILE A 187 48.57 46.26 9.70
C ILE A 187 47.12 46.61 9.37
N ASN A 188 46.84 47.83 8.92
CA ASN A 188 45.49 48.24 8.55
C ASN A 188 44.92 47.41 7.40
N ASP A 189 45.73 47.15 6.36
CA ASP A 189 45.32 46.34 5.21
C ASP A 189 45.14 44.85 5.57
N LEU A 190 45.97 44.33 6.48
CA LEU A 190 45.77 43.00 7.07
C LEU A 190 44.48 42.92 7.87
N VAL A 191 44.17 43.93 8.69
CA VAL A 191 42.94 43.99 9.48
C VAL A 191 41.71 44.02 8.56
N LYS A 192 41.71 44.80 7.48
CA LYS A 192 40.62 44.82 6.50
C LYS A 192 40.41 43.45 5.86
N ARG A 193 41.48 42.80 5.40
CA ARG A 193 41.40 41.45 4.82
C ARG A 193 40.89 40.42 5.84
N LYS A 194 41.33 40.52 7.09
CA LYS A 194 40.84 39.66 8.18
C LYS A 194 39.32 39.80 8.37
N ILE A 195 38.80 41.03 8.37
CA ILE A 195 37.35 41.29 8.52
C ILE A 195 36.56 40.59 7.41
N VAL A 196 36.97 40.73 6.15
CA VAL A 196 36.31 40.08 5.01
C VAL A 196 36.31 38.55 5.16
N VAL A 197 37.46 37.98 5.55
CA VAL A 197 37.57 36.53 5.79
C VAL A 197 36.70 36.07 6.97
N ASP A 198 36.61 36.86 8.04
CA ASP A 198 35.75 36.56 9.19
C ASP A 198 34.25 36.61 8.81
N GLU A 199 33.84 37.54 7.95
CA GLU A 199 32.49 37.62 7.40
C GLU A 199 32.16 36.42 6.49
N GLU A 200 33.06 36.04 5.59
CA GLU A 200 32.93 34.83 4.75
C GLU A 200 32.84 33.56 5.61
N ASN A 201 33.69 33.44 6.64
CA ASN A 201 33.63 32.32 7.58
C ASN A 201 32.31 32.27 8.34
N ALA A 202 31.78 33.42 8.77
CA ALA A 202 30.47 33.50 9.43
C ALA A 202 29.34 33.07 8.47
N PHE A 203 29.41 33.49 7.21
CA PHE A 203 28.47 33.08 6.18
C PHE A 203 28.52 31.57 5.93
N LEU A 204 29.71 30.99 5.72
CA LEU A 204 29.91 29.56 5.50
C LEU A 204 29.44 28.72 6.69
N ARG A 205 29.67 29.19 7.93
CA ARG A 205 29.15 28.53 9.14
C ARG A 205 27.62 28.49 9.13
N LYS A 206 26.96 29.58 8.73
CA LYS A 206 25.50 29.63 8.62
C LYS A 206 24.98 28.66 7.55
N GLU A 207 25.58 28.66 6.36
CA GLU A 207 25.20 27.71 5.30
C GLU A 207 25.41 26.25 5.73
N PHE A 208 26.50 25.96 6.44
CA PHE A 208 26.75 24.63 6.98
C PHE A 208 25.67 24.20 7.99
N SER A 209 25.29 25.09 8.92
CA SER A 209 24.19 24.83 9.86
C SER A 209 22.85 24.63 9.15
N ASP A 210 22.55 25.41 8.11
CA ASP A 210 21.33 25.27 7.31
C ASP A 210 21.30 23.95 6.54
N LEU A 211 22.44 23.53 5.98
CA LEU A 211 22.58 22.22 5.31
C LEU A 211 22.47 21.06 6.30
N GLU A 212 23.09 21.17 7.48
CA GLU A 212 22.98 20.17 8.54
C GLU A 212 21.53 19.99 9.00
N LYS A 213 20.79 21.10 9.15
CA LYS A 213 19.36 21.07 9.46
C LYS A 213 18.56 20.38 8.35
N LYS A 214 18.76 20.77 7.08
CA LYS A 214 18.11 20.12 5.93
C LYS A 214 18.41 18.63 5.85
N PHE A 215 19.63 18.22 6.20
CA PHE A 215 20.01 16.81 6.24
C PHE A 215 19.27 16.04 7.33
N LYS A 216 19.17 16.62 8.55
CA LYS A 216 18.39 16.03 9.65
C LYS A 216 16.91 15.91 9.29
N ASP A 217 16.32 16.95 8.71
CA ASP A 217 14.92 16.97 8.29
C ASP A 217 14.64 15.88 7.23
N LYS A 218 15.47 15.79 6.18
CA LYS A 218 15.34 14.75 5.15
C LYS A 218 15.56 13.34 5.69
N SER A 219 16.52 13.16 6.60
CA SER A 219 16.77 11.87 7.25
C SER A 219 15.55 11.41 8.05
N GLN A 220 14.90 12.34 8.76
CA GLN A 220 13.67 12.08 9.49
C GLN A 220 12.49 11.78 8.54
N GLU A 221 12.32 12.56 7.46
CA GLU A 221 11.31 12.29 6.43
C GLU A 221 11.47 10.90 5.80
N ILE A 222 12.71 10.49 5.49
CA ILE A 222 13.01 9.14 4.98
C ILE A 222 12.63 8.07 6.01
N LYS A 223 12.90 8.31 7.29
CA LYS A 223 12.53 7.36 8.37
C LYS A 223 11.01 7.21 8.47
N ASP A 224 10.27 8.31 8.42
CA ASP A 224 8.81 8.32 8.55
C ASP A 224 8.12 7.72 7.31
N THR A 225 8.59 8.04 6.11
CA THR A 225 8.10 7.44 4.86
C THR A 225 8.38 5.95 4.81
N LYS A 226 9.57 5.50 5.22
CA LYS A 226 9.90 4.07 5.33
C LYS A 226 8.96 3.34 6.29
N GLN A 227 8.67 3.92 7.46
CA GLN A 227 7.73 3.32 8.42
C GLN A 227 6.30 3.28 7.85
N CYS A 228 5.85 4.33 7.17
CA CYS A 228 4.54 4.38 6.53
C CYS A 228 4.40 3.29 5.45
N VAL A 229 5.42 3.13 4.60
CA VAL A 229 5.45 2.08 3.57
C VAL A 229 5.42 0.70 4.20
N GLN A 230 6.24 0.43 5.22
CA GLN A 230 6.25 -0.86 5.93
C GLN A 230 4.88 -1.18 6.55
N ASN A 231 4.22 -0.21 7.18
CA ASN A 231 2.89 -0.41 7.76
C ASN A 231 1.85 -0.75 6.67
N LYS A 232 1.90 -0.08 5.51
CA LYS A 232 1.01 -0.37 4.38
C LYS A 232 1.32 -1.73 3.74
N GLU A 233 2.59 -2.10 3.63
CA GLU A 233 3.00 -3.42 3.15
C GLU A 233 2.48 -4.53 4.07
N GLU A 234 2.55 -4.34 5.39
CA GLU A 234 2.04 -5.30 6.36
C GLU A 234 0.51 -5.40 6.31
N GLN A 235 -0.20 -4.27 6.17
CA GLN A 235 -1.64 -4.26 5.94
C GLN A 235 -2.01 -5.00 4.64
N ASN A 236 -1.30 -4.73 3.54
CA ASN A 236 -1.52 -5.42 2.27
C ASN A 236 -1.27 -6.93 2.39
N ARG A 237 -0.21 -7.33 3.12
CA ARG A 237 0.11 -8.73 3.41
C ARG A 237 -1.05 -9.42 4.14
N LEU A 238 -1.64 -8.77 5.15
CA LEU A 238 -2.79 -9.30 5.89
C LEU A 238 -4.04 -9.42 4.99
N VAL A 239 -4.32 -8.41 4.16
CA VAL A 239 -5.46 -8.44 3.23
C VAL A 239 -5.31 -9.57 2.21
N ILE A 240 -4.12 -9.74 1.62
CA ILE A 240 -3.83 -10.82 0.68
C ILE A 240 -4.05 -12.19 1.36
N LYS A 241 -3.53 -12.37 2.58
CA LYS A 241 -3.71 -13.62 3.33
C LYS A 241 -5.20 -13.94 3.55
N ASN A 242 -6.01 -12.95 3.94
CA ASN A 242 -7.45 -13.15 4.13
C ASN A 242 -8.15 -13.50 2.81
N LEU A 243 -7.81 -12.83 1.70
CA LEU A 243 -8.39 -13.14 0.38
C LEU A 243 -7.99 -14.53 -0.10
N GLU A 244 -6.76 -14.97 0.13
CA GLU A 244 -6.31 -16.34 -0.17
C GLU A 244 -7.08 -17.38 0.64
N GLU A 245 -7.34 -17.12 1.92
CA GLU A 245 -8.15 -18.01 2.78
C GLU A 245 -9.60 -18.09 2.30
N GLU A 246 -10.24 -16.97 1.96
CA GLU A 246 -11.60 -16.96 1.39
C GLU A 246 -11.65 -17.65 0.03
N ASN A 247 -10.64 -17.46 -0.83
CA ASN A 247 -10.55 -18.15 -2.11
C ASN A 247 -10.41 -19.67 -1.93
N LYS A 248 -9.61 -20.13 -0.95
CA LYS A 248 -9.53 -21.55 -0.58
C LYS A 248 -10.90 -22.09 -0.16
N LYS A 249 -11.64 -21.39 0.72
CA LYS A 249 -12.99 -21.78 1.16
C LYS A 249 -14.00 -21.83 0.00
N LEU A 250 -13.96 -20.84 -0.89
CA LEU A 250 -14.82 -20.82 -2.08
C LEU A 250 -14.48 -21.95 -3.04
N SER A 251 -13.19 -22.24 -3.24
CA SER A 251 -12.72 -23.34 -4.06
C SER A 251 -13.21 -24.68 -3.53
N THR A 252 -13.07 -24.95 -2.22
CA THR A 252 -13.60 -26.18 -1.60
C THR A 252 -15.12 -26.28 -1.76
N ARG A 253 -15.84 -25.17 -1.59
CA ARG A 253 -17.30 -25.16 -1.79
C ARG A 253 -17.68 -25.43 -3.26
N CYS A 254 -16.93 -24.91 -4.22
CA CYS A 254 -17.14 -25.20 -5.63
C CYS A 254 -16.90 -26.67 -5.95
N THR A 255 -15.84 -27.28 -5.39
CA THR A 255 -15.59 -28.71 -5.57
C THR A 255 -16.70 -29.57 -4.96
N ASP A 256 -17.22 -29.21 -3.80
CA ASP A 256 -18.33 -29.92 -3.16
C ASP A 256 -19.62 -29.84 -3.99
N LEU A 257 -19.98 -28.64 -4.46
CA LEU A 257 -21.14 -28.45 -5.32
C LEU A 257 -21.02 -29.20 -6.66
N LEU A 258 -19.82 -29.25 -7.24
CA LEU A 258 -19.56 -30.05 -8.44
C LEU A 258 -19.76 -31.55 -8.18
N ASN A 259 -19.28 -32.05 -7.04
CA ASN A 259 -19.48 -33.44 -6.63
C ASN A 259 -20.96 -33.76 -6.44
N ASP A 260 -21.73 -32.87 -5.82
CA ASP A 260 -23.16 -33.07 -5.61
C ASP A 260 -23.97 -33.00 -6.92
N LEU A 261 -23.62 -32.08 -7.84
CA LEU A 261 -24.19 -32.06 -9.18
C LEU A 261 -23.93 -33.35 -9.95
N GLU A 262 -22.73 -33.93 -9.83
CA GLU A 262 -22.40 -35.20 -10.47
C GLU A 262 -23.18 -36.38 -9.87
N LYS A 263 -23.40 -36.39 -8.54
CA LYS A 263 -24.29 -37.38 -7.89
C LYS A 263 -25.73 -37.25 -8.39
N LEU A 264 -26.27 -36.03 -8.45
CA LEU A 264 -27.62 -35.77 -8.94
C LEU A 264 -27.78 -36.18 -10.41
N ARG A 265 -26.77 -35.92 -11.27
CA ARG A 265 -26.78 -36.40 -12.66
C ARG A 265 -26.83 -37.93 -12.76
N LYS A 266 -26.06 -38.64 -11.92
CA LYS A 266 -26.10 -40.11 -11.89
C LYS A 266 -27.47 -40.63 -11.45
N GLN A 267 -28.08 -40.00 -10.45
CA GLN A 267 -29.45 -40.32 -10.02
C GLN A 267 -30.48 -40.03 -11.11
N GLU A 268 -30.40 -38.88 -11.77
CA GLU A 268 -31.29 -38.54 -12.89
C GLU A 268 -31.16 -39.56 -14.03
N ALA A 269 -29.93 -39.94 -14.41
CA ALA A 269 -29.69 -40.95 -15.43
C ALA A 269 -30.28 -42.32 -15.05
N HIS A 270 -30.22 -42.69 -13.76
CA HIS A 270 -30.86 -43.89 -13.24
C HIS A 270 -32.39 -43.84 -13.36
N LEU A 271 -33.01 -42.77 -12.83
CA LEU A 271 -34.46 -42.57 -12.89
C LEU A 271 -34.98 -42.53 -14.33
N ARG A 272 -34.22 -41.94 -15.26
CA ARG A 272 -34.57 -41.98 -16.70
C ARG A 272 -34.61 -43.41 -17.24
N LYS A 273 -33.66 -44.26 -16.88
CA LYS A 273 -33.66 -45.69 -17.30
C LYS A 273 -34.85 -46.43 -16.72
N GLU A 274 -35.16 -46.22 -15.44
CA GLU A 274 -36.34 -46.81 -14.81
C GLU A 274 -37.62 -46.34 -15.49
N LYS A 275 -37.74 -45.03 -15.78
CA LYS A 275 -38.86 -44.48 -16.54
C LYS A 275 -39.03 -45.15 -17.90
N TYR A 276 -37.96 -45.29 -18.68
CA TYR A 276 -38.04 -45.99 -19.98
C TYR A 276 -38.48 -47.45 -19.83
N SER A 277 -38.01 -48.14 -18.79
CA SER A 277 -38.42 -49.52 -18.49
C SER A 277 -39.90 -49.60 -18.12
N THR A 278 -40.40 -48.69 -17.28
CA THR A 278 -41.82 -48.63 -16.91
C THR A 278 -42.69 -48.25 -18.10
N ASP A 279 -42.28 -47.26 -18.92
CA ASP A 279 -43.01 -46.84 -20.11
C ASP A 279 -43.13 -47.99 -21.13
N ALA A 280 -42.07 -48.78 -21.31
CA ALA A 280 -42.11 -49.97 -22.14
C ALA A 280 -43.10 -51.04 -21.62
N LYS A 281 -43.15 -51.25 -20.29
CA LYS A 281 -44.12 -52.16 -19.67
C LYS A 281 -45.56 -51.66 -19.82
N ILE A 282 -45.78 -50.35 -19.62
CA ILE A 282 -47.10 -49.72 -19.81
C ILE A 282 -47.57 -49.94 -21.25
N LYS A 283 -46.72 -49.67 -22.24
CA LYS A 283 -47.04 -49.89 -23.65
C LYS A 283 -47.40 -51.34 -23.95
N ALA A 284 -46.64 -52.30 -23.40
CA ALA A 284 -46.96 -53.72 -23.56
C ALA A 284 -48.32 -54.09 -22.93
N PHE A 285 -48.66 -53.53 -21.77
CA PHE A 285 -49.98 -53.72 -21.16
C PHE A 285 -51.11 -53.06 -21.96
N GLU A 286 -50.88 -51.87 -22.52
CA GLU A 286 -51.83 -51.21 -23.43
C GLU A 286 -52.10 -52.07 -24.66
N ASP A 287 -51.05 -52.61 -25.30
CA ASP A 287 -51.17 -53.50 -26.45
C ASP A 287 -51.96 -54.78 -26.10
N ASN A 288 -51.64 -55.43 -24.96
CA ASN A 288 -52.36 -56.60 -24.46
C ASN A 288 -53.85 -56.28 -24.16
N LEU A 289 -54.14 -55.11 -23.59
CA LEU A 289 -55.53 -54.67 -23.34
C LEU A 289 -56.30 -54.45 -24.64
N ILE A 290 -55.66 -53.90 -25.67
CA ILE A 290 -56.26 -53.75 -27.00
C ILE A 290 -56.56 -55.12 -27.61
N GLU A 291 -55.62 -56.07 -27.52
CA GLU A 291 -55.81 -57.44 -28.02
C GLU A 291 -56.95 -58.16 -27.28
N ALA A 292 -56.95 -58.14 -25.95
CA ALA A 292 -58.02 -58.73 -25.15
C ALA A 292 -59.40 -58.12 -25.46
N ARG A 293 -59.48 -56.79 -25.71
CA ARG A 293 -60.72 -56.15 -26.16
C ARG A 293 -61.20 -56.69 -27.50
N LYS A 294 -60.30 -56.91 -28.47
CA LYS A 294 -60.64 -57.51 -29.77
C LYS A 294 -61.15 -58.94 -29.60
N GLU A 295 -60.53 -59.74 -28.73
CA GLU A 295 -60.99 -61.10 -28.43
C GLU A 295 -62.38 -61.12 -27.79
N VAL A 296 -62.67 -60.19 -26.87
CA VAL A 296 -64.00 -59.99 -26.29
C VAL A 296 -65.00 -59.60 -27.36
N GLU A 297 -64.67 -58.67 -28.26
CA GLU A 297 -65.55 -58.26 -29.37
C GLU A 297 -65.85 -59.44 -30.31
N VAL A 298 -64.84 -60.25 -30.66
CA VAL A 298 -65.02 -61.49 -31.43
C VAL A 298 -65.91 -62.47 -30.66
N SER A 299 -65.70 -62.67 -29.37
CA SER A 299 -66.50 -63.58 -28.55
C SER A 299 -67.95 -63.07 -28.40
N GLN A 300 -68.15 -61.76 -28.26
CA GLN A 300 -69.47 -61.13 -28.24
C GLN A 300 -70.19 -61.32 -29.58
N SER A 301 -69.48 -61.16 -30.71
CA SER A 301 -70.06 -61.41 -32.04
C SER A 301 -70.50 -62.88 -32.20
N LYS A 302 -69.70 -63.84 -31.72
CA LYS A 302 -70.05 -65.27 -31.68
C LYS A 302 -71.25 -65.53 -30.78
N TYR A 303 -71.28 -64.93 -29.59
CA TYR A 303 -72.41 -65.04 -28.67
C TYR A 303 -73.70 -64.49 -29.30
N ASN A 304 -73.65 -63.32 -29.92
CA ASN A 304 -74.79 -62.71 -30.63
C ASN A 304 -75.27 -63.60 -31.77
N ALA A 305 -74.35 -64.20 -32.56
CA ALA A 305 -74.70 -65.13 -33.63
C ALA A 305 -75.37 -66.40 -33.11
N LEU A 306 -74.86 -67.00 -32.02
CA LEU A 306 -75.47 -68.15 -31.36
C LEU A 306 -76.83 -67.80 -30.76
N SER A 307 -76.97 -66.62 -30.15
CA SER A 307 -78.24 -66.11 -29.62
C SER A 307 -79.29 -65.96 -30.73
N LEU A 308 -78.90 -65.43 -31.90
CA LEU A 308 -79.76 -65.35 -33.08
C LEU A 308 -80.15 -66.75 -33.59
N GLN A 309 -79.20 -67.69 -33.66
CA GLN A 309 -79.51 -69.09 -34.02
C GLN A 309 -80.49 -69.74 -33.04
N LEU A 310 -80.30 -69.53 -31.74
CA LEU A 310 -81.19 -70.04 -30.70
C LEU A 310 -82.60 -69.43 -30.81
N SER A 311 -82.69 -68.13 -31.04
CA SER A 311 -83.97 -67.44 -31.28
C SER A 311 -84.69 -68.01 -32.52
N ASN A 312 -83.97 -68.19 -33.63
CA ASN A 312 -84.52 -68.81 -34.83
C ASN A 312 -85.02 -70.24 -34.54
N LYS A 313 -84.24 -71.06 -33.83
CA LYS A 313 -84.65 -72.42 -33.43
C LYS A 313 -85.88 -72.40 -32.51
N GLN A 314 -85.96 -71.44 -31.59
CA GLN A 314 -87.14 -71.25 -30.75
C GLN A 314 -88.38 -70.92 -31.59
N THR A 315 -88.27 -70.04 -32.60
CA THR A 315 -89.40 -69.73 -33.50
C THR A 315 -89.79 -70.92 -34.38
N GLU A 316 -88.82 -71.69 -34.87
CA GLU A 316 -89.07 -72.92 -35.64
C GLU A 316 -89.78 -73.97 -34.78
N LEU A 317 -89.37 -74.13 -33.52
CA LEU A 317 -90.02 -75.01 -32.56
C LEU A 317 -91.47 -74.60 -32.31
N ILE A 318 -91.72 -73.30 -32.08
CA ILE A 318 -93.09 -72.77 -31.91
C ILE A 318 -93.94 -73.07 -33.15
N GLN A 319 -93.40 -72.88 -34.35
CA GLN A 319 -94.10 -73.22 -35.60
C GLN A 319 -94.42 -74.72 -35.67
N LYS A 320 -93.47 -75.60 -35.32
CA LYS A 320 -93.70 -77.04 -35.29
C LYS A 320 -94.74 -77.44 -34.25
N ASP A 321 -94.77 -76.81 -33.09
CA ASP A 321 -95.82 -77.04 -32.08
C ASP A 321 -97.20 -76.61 -32.60
N MET A 322 -97.28 -75.52 -33.36
CA MET A 322 -98.52 -75.11 -34.05
C MET A 322 -98.96 -76.15 -35.08
N ASP A 323 -98.04 -76.63 -35.92
CA ASP A 323 -98.31 -77.66 -36.93
C ASP A 323 -98.76 -78.98 -36.27
N ILE A 324 -98.10 -79.41 -35.19
CA ILE A 324 -98.49 -80.60 -34.41
C ILE A 324 -99.89 -80.41 -33.83
N THR A 325 -100.20 -79.22 -33.31
CA THR A 325 -101.53 -78.91 -32.77
C THR A 325 -102.59 -78.96 -33.87
N LEU A 326 -102.28 -78.49 -35.08
CA LEU A 326 -103.16 -78.58 -36.25
C LEU A 326 -103.39 -80.04 -36.66
N VAL A 327 -102.32 -80.82 -36.84
CA VAL A 327 -102.43 -82.25 -37.19
C VAL A 327 -103.20 -83.03 -36.12
N ARG A 328 -103.02 -82.71 -34.83
CA ARG A 328 -103.84 -83.31 -33.76
C ARG A 328 -105.33 -82.98 -33.91
N LYS A 329 -105.70 -81.77 -34.34
CA LYS A 329 -107.10 -81.42 -34.64
C LYS A 329 -107.61 -82.19 -35.87
N GLU A 330 -106.86 -82.23 -36.95
CA GLU A 330 -107.23 -82.97 -38.16
C GLU A 330 -107.40 -84.47 -37.85
N LEU A 331 -106.51 -85.06 -37.05
CA LEU A 331 -106.64 -86.44 -36.56
C LEU A 331 -107.90 -86.63 -35.74
N GLN A 332 -108.23 -85.67 -34.85
CA GLN A 332 -109.45 -85.71 -34.05
C GLN A 332 -110.71 -85.64 -34.94
N GLU A 333 -110.69 -84.80 -35.96
CA GLU A 333 -111.77 -84.70 -36.96
C GLU A 333 -111.92 -85.99 -37.76
N LEU A 334 -110.81 -86.57 -38.24
CA LEU A 334 -110.78 -87.89 -38.89
C LEU A 334 -111.33 -88.99 -38.01
N GLN A 335 -110.96 -89.00 -36.72
CA GLN A 335 -111.46 -89.97 -35.76
C GLN A 335 -112.98 -89.81 -35.53
N ASN A 336 -113.48 -88.57 -35.50
CA ASN A 336 -114.91 -88.29 -35.40
C ASN A 336 -115.67 -88.74 -36.66
N LEU A 337 -115.12 -88.46 -37.85
CA LEU A 337 -115.65 -88.94 -39.13
C LEU A 337 -115.65 -90.47 -39.21
N TYR A 338 -114.58 -91.12 -38.75
CA TYR A 338 -114.51 -92.58 -38.68
C TYR A 338 -115.60 -93.16 -37.75
N LYS A 339 -115.83 -92.56 -36.58
CA LYS A 339 -116.94 -92.95 -35.69
C LYS A 339 -118.32 -92.78 -36.35
N GLN A 340 -118.53 -91.69 -37.09
CA GLN A 340 -119.75 -91.49 -37.87
C GLN A 340 -119.92 -92.54 -38.98
N ASN A 341 -118.84 -92.86 -39.70
CA ASN A 341 -118.90 -93.87 -40.76
C ASN A 341 -119.11 -95.28 -40.18
N SER A 342 -118.51 -95.58 -39.03
CA SER A 342 -118.75 -96.83 -38.30
C SER A 342 -120.20 -96.95 -37.84
N THR A 343 -120.82 -95.87 -37.34
CA THR A 343 -122.25 -95.88 -36.99
C THR A 343 -123.14 -96.03 -38.21
N HIS A 344 -122.82 -95.37 -39.33
CA HIS A 344 -123.51 -95.59 -40.61
C HIS A 344 -123.36 -97.05 -41.11
N THR A 345 -122.16 -97.63 -41.01
CA THR A 345 -121.90 -99.02 -41.38
C THR A 345 -122.68 -100.00 -40.49
N ALA A 346 -122.80 -99.71 -39.19
CA ALA A 346 -123.62 -100.49 -38.27
C ALA A 346 -125.11 -100.40 -38.62
N GLN A 347 -125.62 -99.20 -38.94
CA GLN A 347 -126.99 -99.01 -39.45
C GLN A 347 -127.22 -99.80 -40.75
N GLN A 348 -126.23 -99.82 -41.65
CA GLN A 348 -126.30 -100.55 -42.91
C GLN A 348 -126.29 -102.09 -42.68
N ALA A 349 -125.53 -102.58 -41.72
CA ALA A 349 -125.52 -104.00 -41.32
C ALA A 349 -126.86 -104.43 -40.69
N GLU A 350 -127.48 -103.56 -39.89
CA GLU A 350 -128.79 -103.79 -39.29
C GLU A 350 -129.89 -103.90 -40.36
N LEU A 351 -129.82 -103.07 -41.41
CA LEU A 351 -130.69 -103.14 -42.58
C LEU A 351 -130.50 -104.45 -43.37
N ILE A 352 -129.25 -104.91 -43.56
CA ILE A 352 -128.95 -106.18 -44.22
C ILE A 352 -129.50 -107.36 -43.40
N GLN A 353 -129.41 -107.30 -42.07
CA GLN A 353 -129.95 -108.34 -41.20
C GLN A 353 -131.48 -108.41 -41.29
N GLN A 354 -132.16 -107.26 -41.33
CA GLN A 354 -133.61 -107.21 -41.56
C GLN A 354 -133.99 -107.83 -42.91
N LEU A 355 -133.23 -107.54 -43.98
CA LEU A 355 -133.45 -108.15 -45.30
C LEU A 355 -133.18 -109.66 -45.31
N GLN A 356 -132.18 -110.15 -44.56
CA GLN A 356 -131.88 -111.57 -44.46
C GLN A 356 -132.96 -112.35 -43.69
N VAL A 357 -133.51 -111.80 -42.61
CA VAL A 357 -134.62 -112.42 -41.86
C VAL A 357 -135.85 -112.56 -42.74
N LEU A 358 -136.20 -111.49 -43.49
CA LEU A 358 -137.31 -111.51 -44.43
C LEU A 358 -137.13 -112.58 -45.52
N ASN A 359 -135.91 -112.73 -46.03
CA ASN A 359 -135.60 -113.73 -47.05
C ASN A 359 -135.66 -115.17 -46.48
N MET A 360 -135.24 -115.38 -45.23
CA MET A 360 -135.34 -116.68 -44.56
C MET A 360 -136.81 -117.08 -44.32
N ASP A 361 -137.65 -116.14 -43.88
CA ASP A 361 -139.09 -116.39 -43.73
C ASP A 361 -139.75 -116.72 -45.07
N THR A 362 -139.33 -116.06 -46.16
CA THR A 362 -139.82 -116.34 -47.51
C THR A 362 -139.43 -117.76 -47.98
N GLN A 363 -138.17 -118.18 -47.76
CA GLN A 363 -137.72 -119.54 -48.10
C GLN A 363 -138.38 -120.62 -47.25
N LYS A 364 -138.74 -120.32 -46.00
CA LYS A 364 -139.43 -121.26 -45.10
C LYS A 364 -140.87 -121.53 -45.54
N VAL A 365 -141.56 -120.51 -46.04
CA VAL A 365 -142.91 -120.66 -46.64
C VAL A 365 -142.87 -121.49 -47.92
N LEU A 366 -141.85 -121.29 -48.77
CA LEU A 366 -141.65 -122.12 -49.98
C LEU A 366 -141.39 -123.59 -49.64
N ARG A 367 -140.55 -123.88 -48.66
CA ARG A 367 -140.23 -125.26 -48.23
C ARG A 367 -141.44 -125.97 -47.62
N ASN A 368 -142.27 -125.25 -46.87
CA ASN A 368 -143.54 -125.78 -46.35
C ASN A 368 -144.56 -126.08 -47.46
N GLN A 369 -144.51 -125.40 -48.62
CA GLN A 369 -145.31 -125.74 -49.79
C GLN A 369 -144.77 -126.98 -50.54
N GLU A 370 -143.45 -127.15 -50.62
CA GLU A 370 -142.82 -128.35 -51.22
C GLU A 370 -143.13 -129.63 -50.43
N ASP A 371 -143.17 -129.57 -49.09
CA ASP A 371 -143.48 -130.73 -48.25
C ASP A 371 -144.96 -131.17 -48.35
N VAL A 372 -145.90 -130.25 -48.61
CA VAL A 372 -147.32 -130.57 -48.88
C VAL A 372 -147.49 -131.26 -50.25
N HIS A 373 -146.79 -130.78 -51.28
CA HIS A 373 -146.83 -131.41 -52.61
C HIS A 373 -146.16 -132.79 -52.66
N THR A 374 -145.14 -133.02 -51.82
CA THR A 374 -144.44 -134.32 -51.74
C THR A 374 -145.29 -135.36 -50.98
N ALA A 375 -146.07 -134.95 -49.99
CA ALA A 375 -147.04 -135.80 -49.30
C ALA A 375 -148.23 -136.20 -50.18
N GLU A 376 -148.63 -135.35 -51.13
CA GLU A 376 -149.69 -135.66 -52.10
C GLU A 376 -149.23 -136.61 -53.23
N SER A 377 -147.96 -136.55 -53.64
CA SER A 377 -147.43 -137.40 -54.74
C SER A 377 -147.22 -138.89 -54.39
N ILE A 378 -146.99 -139.25 -53.13
CA ILE A 378 -146.79 -140.67 -52.75
C ILE A 378 -148.13 -141.40 -52.51
N SER A 379 -149.23 -140.68 -52.28
CA SER A 379 -150.60 -141.22 -52.20
C SER A 379 -151.09 -141.77 -53.56
N TYR A 380 -150.63 -141.20 -54.68
CA TYR A 380 -151.07 -141.56 -56.04
C TYR A 380 -150.20 -142.61 -56.76
N GLN A 381 -149.09 -143.07 -56.15
CA GLN A 381 -148.27 -144.16 -56.69
C GLN A 381 -148.59 -145.54 -56.06
N LYS A 382 -149.83 -145.72 -55.57
CA LYS A 382 -150.35 -146.98 -54.97
C LYS A 382 -151.53 -147.61 -55.74
N VAL A 383 -151.93 -147.08 -56.92
CA VAL A 383 -153.16 -147.52 -57.63
C VAL A 383 -153.00 -147.96 -59.10
N CYS A 384 -151.89 -147.70 -59.82
CA CYS A 384 -151.85 -148.05 -61.26
C CYS A 384 -150.53 -148.68 -61.76
N PHE A 385 -150.16 -149.88 -61.31
CA PHE A 385 -149.33 -150.80 -62.14
C PHE A 385 -149.61 -152.27 -61.76
N TYR A 386 -150.76 -152.78 -62.22
CA TYR A 386 -150.90 -154.17 -62.64
C TYR A 386 -150.59 -154.23 -64.15
N SER A 387 -149.45 -154.87 -64.49
CA SER A 387 -149.15 -155.55 -65.79
C SER A 387 -148.87 -154.64 -67.02
N VAL A 388 -147.95 -154.88 -67.96
CA VAL A 388 -147.25 -156.08 -68.52
C VAL A 388 -146.02 -155.52 -69.31
N ILE A 389 -144.85 -156.14 -69.55
CA ILE A 389 -144.52 -157.52 -69.92
C ILE A 389 -143.10 -157.91 -69.47
N LYS A 390 -142.96 -159.19 -69.10
CA LYS A 390 -141.76 -160.02 -69.10
C LYS A 390 -140.71 -159.64 -70.18
N MET A 391 -139.56 -159.11 -69.76
CA MET A 391 -138.18 -159.47 -70.14
C MET A 391 -137.25 -159.10 -68.99
#